data_AF-A0AAN6JIG0-F1
#
_entry.id   AF-A0AAN6JIG0-F1
#
_cell.length_a   1.000
_cell.length_b   1.000
_cell.length_c   1.000
_cell.angle_alpha   90.00
_cell.angle_beta   90.00
_cell.angle_gamma   90.00
#
_symmetry.space_group_name_H-M   'P 1'
#
loop_
_entity.id
_entity.type
_entity.pdbx_description
1 polymer ?
#
loop_
_entity_poly.entity_id
_entity_poly.type
_entity_poly.pdbx_seq_one_letter_code
_entity_poly.pdbx_strand_id
1 'polypeptide(L)'
;MLPRLCMYFDQGAVLKNLEDGKYSLSSACGQLKLLSPQYKPPLNPSSNSALAGAIVSDLDEFGTATEEISLRSTASSLRRARRRSWNCRERVAQHAAKLPLRIPLRSSFTLDPAAAAAAAAIMVASSSLLVSSRALARAAAVQAAGARAFSTGLAAQKEVKNVTVFGAGLMGAGIAQVLAHKANINVVLADVTDGALANGKKIISTSLSRVFKKSNPNDDPAALSEPILSRITTTTDAGAAVKDADVVIEAIIENVKIKRDLFTFIDSKKKDGAILASNTSSLSITDIAEAVADKSTFAGFHAFNPVPQMKLIEVVRTKQTSDESFDTLIDLAKRMGKVPVACVDSPGFIVNRLLVPYMFEAIRLVERGEATVEDVDTAMKLGAGYPMGPFELSDLVGLDTLSHIARGWREQRVQTGEISAEAVAESALLDKLIKEGKLGRKSGAGFYDYSKK
;
A
#
# COMPACT_ATOMS: atom_id res chain seq x y z
N MET A 1 -6.69 -10.79 26.18
CA MET A 1 -5.89 -11.96 25.74
C MET A 1 -5.40 -11.68 24.33
N LEU A 2 -4.10 -11.45 24.17
CA LEU A 2 -3.41 -11.29 22.88
C LEU A 2 -2.56 -12.55 22.66
N PRO A 3 -2.51 -13.17 21.47
CA PRO A 3 -1.49 -14.16 21.19
C PRO A 3 -0.20 -13.44 20.76
N ARG A 4 0.86 -13.61 21.55
CA ARG A 4 2.24 -13.31 21.14
C ARG A 4 2.67 -14.42 20.17
N LEU A 5 2.92 -14.09 18.91
CA LEU A 5 3.62 -14.98 17.99
C LEU A 5 5.10 -14.57 17.98
N CYS A 6 5.94 -15.41 18.58
CA CYS A 6 7.39 -15.31 18.52
C CYS A 6 7.84 -16.10 17.28
N MET A 7 8.45 -15.44 16.30
CA MET A 7 9.14 -16.11 15.20
C MET A 7 10.54 -16.52 15.69
N TYR A 8 10.84 -17.82 15.69
CA TYR A 8 12.19 -18.34 15.82
C TYR A 8 12.65 -18.81 14.44
N PHE A 9 13.69 -18.16 13.91
CA PHE A 9 14.55 -18.72 12.86
C PHE A 9 15.63 -19.57 13.55
N ASP A 10 15.72 -20.82 13.13
CA ASP A 10 16.68 -21.80 13.62
C ASP A 10 18.11 -21.46 13.17
N GLN A 11 18.93 -20.94 14.10
CA GLN A 11 20.38 -21.18 14.13
C GLN A 11 20.82 -21.32 15.59
N GLY A 12 21.37 -22.49 15.91
CA GLY A 12 21.65 -22.93 17.27
C GLY A 12 22.54 -22.03 18.11
N ALA A 13 22.09 -21.79 19.33
CA ALA A 13 22.94 -21.61 20.51
C ALA A 13 22.10 -21.97 21.75
N VAL A 14 22.48 -23.04 22.44
CA VAL A 14 21.88 -23.50 23.70
C VAL A 14 22.24 -22.52 24.81
N LEU A 15 21.24 -21.86 25.39
CA LEU A 15 21.35 -21.23 26.72
C LEU A 15 20.34 -21.90 27.66
N LYS A 16 20.91 -22.61 28.65
CA LYS A 16 20.22 -23.23 29.79
C LYS A 16 19.62 -22.15 30.70
N ASN A 17 18.40 -22.41 31.17
CA ASN A 17 17.87 -22.09 32.50
C ASN A 17 16.77 -23.16 32.73
N LEU A 18 17.02 -24.27 33.43
CA LEU A 18 17.02 -24.42 34.89
C LEU A 18 15.86 -23.67 35.55
N GLU A 19 14.74 -24.36 35.74
CA GLU A 19 13.92 -24.31 36.97
C GLU A 19 12.94 -25.49 36.99
N ASP A 20 12.79 -26.05 38.19
CA ASP A 20 11.75 -26.97 38.67
C ASP A 20 11.80 -28.45 38.26
N GLY A 21 12.50 -29.20 39.09
CA GLY A 21 12.46 -30.65 39.15
C GLY A 21 11.12 -31.20 39.65
N LYS A 22 10.69 -32.28 38.99
CA LYS A 22 10.06 -33.46 39.59
C LYS A 22 10.13 -34.59 38.55
N TYR A 23 11.04 -35.53 38.78
CA TYR A 23 11.13 -36.77 38.02
C TYR A 23 10.18 -37.82 38.61
N SER A 24 9.47 -38.51 37.73
CA SER A 24 8.97 -39.88 37.93
C SER A 24 9.03 -40.57 36.58
N LEU A 25 10.01 -41.47 36.42
CA LEU A 25 10.16 -42.37 35.28
C LEU A 25 9.14 -43.51 35.41
N SER A 26 8.26 -43.66 34.42
CA SER A 26 7.65 -44.96 34.13
C SER A 26 7.65 -45.19 32.63
N SER A 27 8.44 -46.19 32.23
CA SER A 27 8.54 -46.76 30.89
C SER A 27 7.25 -47.44 30.47
N ALA A 28 6.72 -47.10 29.29
CA ALA A 28 5.90 -48.02 28.51
C ALA A 28 6.04 -47.71 27.01
N CYS A 29 6.69 -48.67 26.35
CA CYS A 29 6.80 -48.84 24.91
C CYS A 29 5.40 -48.95 24.28
N GLY A 30 5.13 -48.18 23.23
CA GLY A 30 3.89 -48.26 22.45
C GLY A 30 4.14 -47.88 20.99
N GLN A 31 4.16 -48.90 20.14
CA GLN A 31 4.40 -48.83 18.69
C GLN A 31 3.45 -47.86 17.97
N LEU A 32 4.00 -46.94 17.18
CA LEU A 32 3.25 -46.19 16.17
C LEU A 32 3.06 -47.07 14.93
N LYS A 33 1.82 -47.46 14.68
CA LYS A 33 1.35 -48.11 13.45
C LYS A 33 1.15 -47.04 12.38
N LEU A 34 1.95 -47.08 11.32
CA LEU A 34 1.75 -46.33 10.08
C LEU A 34 0.46 -46.83 9.38
N LEU A 35 -0.53 -45.95 9.25
CA LEU A 35 -1.66 -46.16 8.34
C LEU A 35 -1.33 -45.46 7.02
N SER A 36 -1.02 -46.25 5.99
CA SER A 36 -0.99 -45.82 4.59
C SER A 36 -2.39 -45.93 3.97
N PRO A 37 -2.84 -44.98 3.14
CA PRO A 37 -4.04 -45.18 2.31
C PRO A 37 -3.70 -46.07 1.11
N GLN A 38 -4.44 -47.15 0.96
CA GLN A 38 -4.35 -48.09 -0.16
C GLN A 38 -4.86 -47.45 -1.46
N TYR A 39 -4.01 -47.44 -2.47
CA TYR A 39 -4.33 -47.22 -3.88
C TYR A 39 -4.76 -48.56 -4.51
N LYS A 40 -5.89 -48.58 -5.22
CA LYS A 40 -6.39 -49.75 -5.99
C LYS A 40 -6.79 -49.31 -7.40
N PRO A 41 -6.28 -50.00 -8.44
CA PRO A 41 -7.11 -50.37 -9.59
C PRO A 41 -6.76 -51.80 -10.08
N PRO A 42 -7.33 -52.35 -11.19
CA PRO A 42 -8.58 -52.05 -11.94
C PRO A 42 -9.43 -53.33 -12.22
N LEU A 43 -10.60 -53.19 -12.87
CA LEU A 43 -11.19 -54.20 -13.79
C LEU A 43 -12.04 -53.51 -14.89
N ASN A 44 -11.90 -54.02 -16.12
CA ASN A 44 -12.26 -53.51 -17.47
C ASN A 44 -13.64 -54.09 -17.95
N PRO A 45 -14.13 -54.06 -19.23
CA PRO A 45 -13.80 -53.28 -20.45
C PRO A 45 -15.01 -52.82 -21.34
N SER A 46 -14.78 -51.93 -22.32
CA SER A 46 -15.37 -51.86 -23.69
C SER A 46 -15.17 -50.43 -24.26
N SER A 47 -14.81 -50.09 -25.50
CA SER A 47 -14.48 -50.77 -26.76
C SER A 47 -14.07 -49.68 -27.78
N ASN A 48 -13.18 -50.02 -28.73
CA ASN A 48 -12.91 -49.37 -30.03
C ASN A 48 -12.24 -47.97 -30.03
N SER A 49 -11.27 -47.63 -30.86
CA SER A 49 -10.53 -48.32 -31.94
C SER A 49 -9.39 -47.42 -32.44
N ALA A 50 -8.26 -48.05 -32.78
CA ALA A 50 -7.32 -47.73 -33.87
C ALA A 50 -6.64 -46.34 -33.93
N LEU A 51 -5.32 -46.29 -33.72
CA LEU A 51 -4.33 -46.22 -34.81
C LEU A 51 -2.90 -46.42 -34.29
N ALA A 52 -2.18 -47.29 -34.99
CA ALA A 52 -0.75 -47.61 -34.92
C ALA A 52 0.14 -46.39 -35.26
N GLY A 53 1.45 -46.33 -35.00
CA GLY A 53 2.44 -47.28 -34.52
C GLY A 53 3.86 -46.68 -34.69
N ALA A 54 4.87 -47.35 -34.08
CA ALA A 54 6.34 -47.33 -34.25
C ALA A 54 7.02 -47.31 -32.86
N ILE A 55 7.41 -48.45 -32.25
CA ILE A 55 8.60 -49.32 -32.46
C ILE A 55 9.91 -48.55 -32.16
N VAL A 56 10.49 -48.69 -30.94
CA VAL A 56 11.60 -49.61 -30.50
C VAL A 56 12.94 -49.20 -31.15
N SER A 57 14.11 -49.01 -30.52
CA SER A 57 14.83 -49.57 -29.36
C SER A 57 15.82 -48.49 -28.82
N ASP A 58 16.36 -48.52 -27.60
CA ASP A 58 17.48 -49.38 -27.17
C ASP A 58 17.58 -49.43 -25.64
N LEU A 59 17.99 -50.60 -25.16
CA LEU A 59 18.19 -51.02 -23.78
C LEU A 59 19.61 -50.71 -23.30
N ASP A 60 19.68 -50.44 -21.99
CA ASP A 60 20.64 -50.91 -20.97
C ASP A 60 22.14 -50.94 -21.27
N GLU A 61 22.94 -50.39 -20.34
CA GLU A 61 23.97 -51.15 -19.61
C GLU A 61 24.47 -50.42 -18.34
N PHE A 62 24.42 -51.14 -17.21
CA PHE A 62 25.23 -51.12 -15.97
C PHE A 62 25.60 -49.78 -15.28
N GLY A 63 25.56 -49.62 -13.95
CA GLY A 63 25.47 -50.59 -12.87
C GLY A 63 25.53 -49.88 -11.50
N THR A 64 25.16 -50.62 -10.48
CA THR A 64 25.12 -50.24 -9.06
C THR A 64 26.52 -50.18 -8.44
N ALA A 65 26.83 -49.13 -7.68
CA ALA A 65 27.83 -49.17 -6.62
C ALA A 65 27.51 -48.12 -5.52
N THR A 66 27.25 -48.62 -4.32
CA THR A 66 27.28 -47.92 -3.04
C THR A 66 28.72 -47.80 -2.55
N GLU A 67 29.19 -46.61 -2.15
CA GLU A 67 30.14 -46.43 -1.02
C GLU A 67 30.38 -44.95 -0.64
N GLU A 68 30.98 -44.78 0.54
CA GLU A 68 31.02 -43.63 1.46
C GLU A 68 31.87 -42.40 1.05
N ILE A 69 31.39 -41.24 1.53
CA ILE A 69 32.10 -40.08 2.15
C ILE A 69 33.51 -39.69 1.65
N SER A 70 33.62 -38.48 1.10
CA SER A 70 34.84 -37.65 1.25
C SER A 70 34.56 -36.14 1.31
N LEU A 71 34.83 -35.56 2.48
CA LEU A 71 34.83 -34.13 2.80
C LEU A 71 36.00 -33.40 2.10
N ARG A 72 35.86 -33.01 0.83
CA ARG A 72 36.75 -32.02 0.18
C ARG A 72 36.03 -31.22 -0.92
N SER A 73 35.27 -30.16 -0.58
CA SER A 73 34.87 -29.15 -1.59
C SER A 73 34.76 -27.69 -1.11
N THR A 74 35.11 -27.35 0.13
CA THR A 74 34.92 -25.98 0.67
C THR A 74 36.17 -25.10 0.70
N ALA A 75 37.27 -25.48 0.04
CA ALA A 75 38.51 -24.68 -0.01
C ALA A 75 38.75 -23.94 -1.34
N SER A 76 37.99 -24.25 -2.40
CA SER A 76 38.16 -23.65 -3.75
C SER A 76 37.26 -22.43 -4.01
N SER A 77 36.20 -22.25 -3.21
CA SER A 77 35.24 -21.13 -3.34
C SER A 77 35.71 -19.84 -2.64
N LEU A 78 36.49 -19.95 -1.55
CA LEU A 78 37.01 -18.80 -0.80
C LEU A 78 38.20 -18.09 -1.47
N ARG A 79 38.97 -18.77 -2.33
CA ARG A 79 40.08 -18.15 -3.08
C ARG A 79 39.61 -17.35 -4.30
N ARG A 80 38.43 -17.66 -4.86
CA ARG A 80 37.84 -16.93 -5.99
C ARG A 80 37.18 -15.59 -5.58
N ALA A 81 36.65 -15.51 -4.36
CA ALA A 81 36.06 -14.27 -3.83
C ALA A 81 37.13 -13.19 -3.52
N ARG A 82 38.32 -13.59 -3.04
CA ARG A 82 39.40 -12.65 -2.70
C ARG A 82 40.09 -12.00 -3.92
N ARG A 83 40.11 -12.65 -5.09
CA ARG A 83 40.69 -12.09 -6.33
C ARG A 83 39.79 -11.08 -7.06
N ARG A 84 38.46 -11.13 -6.87
CA ARG A 84 37.53 -10.17 -7.50
C ARG A 84 37.47 -8.81 -6.78
N SER A 85 37.86 -8.76 -5.51
CA SER A 85 37.95 -7.53 -4.71
C SER A 85 39.18 -6.65 -5.05
N TRP A 86 40.20 -7.17 -5.73
CA TRP A 86 41.43 -6.44 -6.04
C TRP A 86 41.32 -5.66 -7.37
N ASN A 87 40.67 -6.23 -8.39
CA ASN A 87 40.55 -5.62 -9.74
C ASN A 87 39.51 -4.49 -9.88
N CYS A 88 38.93 -4.03 -8.76
CA CYS A 88 38.00 -2.88 -8.73
C CYS A 88 38.68 -1.58 -8.25
N ARG A 89 39.82 -1.68 -7.55
CA ARG A 89 40.57 -0.50 -7.07
C ARG A 89 41.45 0.15 -8.13
N GLU A 90 41.90 -0.59 -9.15
CA GLU A 90 42.73 -0.03 -10.24
C GLU A 90 41.92 0.70 -11.32
N ARG A 91 40.61 0.42 -11.47
CA ARG A 91 39.77 1.07 -12.48
C ARG A 91 39.26 2.47 -12.09
N VAL A 92 39.23 2.78 -10.79
CA VAL A 92 38.86 4.12 -10.28
C VAL A 92 40.03 5.11 -10.38
N ALA A 93 41.28 4.61 -10.42
CA ALA A 93 42.48 5.45 -10.52
C ALA A 93 42.78 5.97 -11.94
N GLN A 94 42.12 5.45 -12.98
CA GLN A 94 42.42 5.80 -14.40
C GLN A 94 41.42 6.77 -15.05
N HIS A 95 40.50 7.40 -14.29
CA HIS A 95 39.54 8.39 -14.83
C HIS A 95 39.68 9.81 -14.27
N ALA A 96 40.64 10.07 -13.37
CA ALA A 96 40.84 11.39 -12.75
C ALA A 96 41.93 12.25 -13.39
N ALA A 97 42.42 11.91 -14.60
CA ALA A 97 43.52 12.61 -15.26
C ALA A 97 43.14 13.14 -16.65
N LYS A 98 42.18 14.06 -16.73
CA LYS A 98 41.94 14.91 -17.92
C LYS A 98 41.26 16.22 -17.50
N LEU A 99 42.06 17.25 -17.20
CA LEU A 99 41.71 18.68 -17.26
C LEU A 99 43.02 19.50 -17.15
N PRO A 100 43.30 20.48 -18.03
CA PRO A 100 44.57 21.20 -18.04
C PRO A 100 44.44 22.57 -17.35
N LEU A 101 45.27 22.84 -16.35
CA LEU A 101 45.60 24.22 -15.94
C LEU A 101 47.12 24.32 -15.69
N ARG A 102 47.78 25.11 -16.54
CA ARG A 102 49.20 25.47 -16.48
C ARG A 102 49.41 26.63 -15.50
N ILE A 103 50.30 26.47 -14.53
CA ILE A 103 51.12 27.56 -13.97
C ILE A 103 52.52 26.98 -13.67
N PRO A 104 53.63 27.56 -14.16
CA PRO A 104 54.97 27.08 -13.85
C PRO A 104 55.52 27.81 -12.63
N LEU A 105 56.29 27.14 -11.77
CA LEU A 105 57.40 27.78 -11.06
C LEU A 105 58.42 26.72 -10.62
N ARG A 106 59.65 26.93 -11.08
CA ARG A 106 60.88 26.23 -10.68
C ARG A 106 61.13 26.46 -9.19
N SER A 107 61.49 25.41 -8.47
CA SER A 107 62.83 25.25 -7.87
C SER A 107 62.86 24.00 -6.99
N SER A 108 63.99 23.31 -7.10
CA SER A 108 64.36 22.05 -6.47
C SER A 108 64.53 22.18 -4.96
N PHE A 109 63.80 21.37 -4.19
CA PHE A 109 64.19 20.98 -2.84
C PHE A 109 63.88 19.49 -2.65
N THR A 110 64.91 18.75 -2.22
CA THR A 110 64.87 17.33 -1.87
C THR A 110 64.08 17.14 -0.58
N LEU A 111 63.03 16.33 -0.62
CA LEU A 111 62.21 15.97 0.54
C LEU A 111 62.71 14.66 1.18
N ASP A 112 62.97 14.76 2.48
CA ASP A 112 63.24 13.69 3.44
C ASP A 112 62.04 12.71 3.54
N PRO A 113 62.24 11.38 3.45
CA PRO A 113 61.15 10.39 3.47
C PRO A 113 60.34 10.34 4.79
N ALA A 114 60.72 11.07 5.83
CA ALA A 114 59.91 11.15 7.07
C ALA A 114 58.72 12.15 7.01
N ALA A 115 58.72 13.12 6.08
CA ALA A 115 57.67 14.14 5.99
C ALA A 115 56.43 13.72 5.17
N ALA A 116 56.53 12.69 4.33
CA ALA A 116 55.43 12.20 3.50
C ALA A 116 54.39 11.37 4.28
N ALA A 117 54.76 10.81 5.44
CA ALA A 117 53.85 10.01 6.27
C ALA A 117 52.93 10.87 7.16
N ALA A 118 53.34 12.10 7.51
CA ALA A 118 52.55 13.00 8.36
C ALA A 118 51.46 13.75 7.59
N ALA A 119 51.67 14.04 6.29
CA ALA A 119 50.69 14.75 5.47
C ALA A 119 49.49 13.87 5.05
N ALA A 120 49.66 12.55 4.96
CA ALA A 120 48.59 11.61 4.65
C ALA A 120 47.62 11.37 5.83
N ALA A 121 48.09 11.55 7.08
CA ALA A 121 47.25 11.41 8.28
C ALA A 121 46.35 12.63 8.52
N ILE A 122 46.77 13.82 8.07
CA ILE A 122 46.03 15.08 8.28
C ILE A 122 44.95 15.31 7.19
N MET A 123 45.10 14.74 5.99
CA MET A 123 44.05 14.79 4.95
C MET A 123 42.93 13.75 5.11
N VAL A 124 43.13 12.65 5.85
CA VAL A 124 42.06 11.67 6.13
C VAL A 124 41.20 12.08 7.34
N ALA A 125 41.73 12.90 8.26
CA ALA A 125 40.98 13.38 9.42
C ALA A 125 40.07 14.59 9.13
N SER A 126 40.25 15.27 8.00
CA SER A 126 39.49 16.50 7.66
C SER A 126 38.23 16.23 6.81
N SER A 127 38.09 15.05 6.21
CA SER A 127 36.88 14.64 5.48
C SER A 127 35.84 13.94 6.36
N SER A 128 36.24 13.46 7.55
CA SER A 128 35.36 12.77 8.51
C SER A 128 34.59 13.74 9.42
N LEU A 129 35.06 14.98 9.59
CA LEU A 129 34.43 15.98 10.46
C LEU A 129 33.41 16.90 9.75
N LEU A 130 33.46 17.00 8.42
CA LEU A 130 32.48 17.77 7.63
C LEU A 130 31.27 16.93 7.17
N VAL A 131 31.39 15.60 7.11
CA VAL A 131 30.27 14.69 6.82
C VAL A 131 29.42 14.44 8.08
N SER A 132 30.02 14.48 9.27
CA SER A 132 29.30 14.27 10.53
C SER A 132 28.40 15.46 10.91
N SER A 133 28.80 16.69 10.61
CA SER A 133 28.03 17.91 10.92
C SER A 133 26.77 18.08 10.05
N ARG A 134 26.81 17.69 8.77
CA ARG A 134 25.62 17.67 7.90
C ARG A 134 24.68 16.49 8.17
N ALA A 135 25.23 15.32 8.56
CA ALA A 135 24.43 14.15 8.93
C ALA A 135 23.73 14.36 10.28
N LEU A 136 24.39 14.97 11.28
CA LEU A 136 23.78 15.34 12.55
C LEU A 136 22.77 16.47 12.42
N ALA A 137 23.02 17.48 11.55
CA ALA A 137 22.04 18.53 11.28
C ALA A 137 20.78 17.99 10.57
N ARG A 138 20.91 17.00 9.67
CA ARG A 138 19.76 16.30 9.07
C ARG A 138 19.06 15.37 10.05
N ALA A 139 19.79 14.64 10.90
CA ALA A 139 19.18 13.80 11.93
C ALA A 139 18.43 14.63 12.98
N ALA A 140 18.98 15.79 13.39
CA ALA A 140 18.32 16.74 14.28
C ALA A 140 17.13 17.45 13.60
N ALA A 141 17.19 17.75 12.29
CA ALA A 141 16.06 18.30 11.55
C ALA A 141 14.94 17.26 11.34
N VAL A 142 15.27 15.98 11.14
CA VAL A 142 14.30 14.87 11.04
C VAL A 142 13.71 14.52 12.41
N GLN A 143 14.49 14.56 13.49
CA GLN A 143 13.96 14.47 14.85
C GLN A 143 13.11 15.67 15.24
N ALA A 144 13.47 16.90 14.84
CA ALA A 144 12.66 18.09 15.08
C ALA A 144 11.42 18.19 14.18
N ALA A 145 11.38 17.46 13.06
CA ALA A 145 10.19 17.30 12.22
C ALA A 145 9.27 16.17 12.74
N GLY A 146 9.83 15.09 13.29
CA GLY A 146 9.06 14.00 13.90
C GLY A 146 8.57 14.28 15.32
N ALA A 147 9.33 15.05 16.12
CA ALA A 147 8.97 15.40 17.49
C ALA A 147 7.96 16.55 17.59
N ARG A 148 7.72 17.30 16.51
CA ARG A 148 6.66 18.33 16.46
C ARG A 148 5.25 17.77 16.26
N ALA A 149 5.08 16.46 16.09
CA ALA A 149 3.78 15.85 15.83
C ALA A 149 2.99 15.42 17.09
N PHE A 150 3.44 15.72 18.30
CA PHE A 150 2.76 15.29 19.54
C PHE A 150 2.46 16.39 20.56
N SER A 151 2.68 17.67 20.24
CA SER A 151 2.29 18.77 21.13
C SER A 151 2.15 20.09 20.37
N THR A 152 1.07 20.22 19.62
CA THR A 152 0.46 21.51 19.31
C THR A 152 -0.98 21.41 19.78
N GLY A 153 -1.35 22.28 20.72
CA GLY A 153 -2.52 22.11 21.57
C GLY A 153 -3.84 22.13 20.80
N LEU A 154 -4.91 21.72 21.51
CA LEU A 154 -6.33 21.89 21.16
C LEU A 154 -6.71 23.29 20.61
N ALA A 155 -5.83 24.28 20.70
CA ALA A 155 -6.07 25.69 20.38
C ALA A 155 -5.92 26.06 18.88
N ALA A 156 -5.49 25.15 18.00
CA ALA A 156 -5.28 25.43 16.57
C ALA A 156 -6.31 24.76 15.63
N GLN A 157 -7.36 24.13 16.17
CA GLN A 157 -8.33 23.38 15.38
C GLN A 157 -9.62 24.17 15.21
N LYS A 158 -10.11 24.25 13.97
CA LYS A 158 -11.36 24.92 13.68
C LYS A 158 -12.54 24.03 14.09
N GLU A 159 -13.53 24.60 14.76
CA GLU A 159 -14.73 23.85 15.14
C GLU A 159 -15.54 23.48 13.89
N VAL A 160 -15.79 22.17 13.67
CA VAL A 160 -16.57 21.67 12.53
C VAL A 160 -17.95 21.21 13.00
N LYS A 161 -19.01 21.93 12.55
CA LYS A 161 -20.42 21.64 12.83
C LYS A 161 -21.19 21.20 11.60
N ASN A 162 -20.88 21.82 10.45
CA ASN A 162 -21.58 21.60 9.19
C ASN A 162 -20.59 21.12 8.13
N VAL A 163 -20.88 19.96 7.52
CA VAL A 163 -20.05 19.41 6.44
C VAL A 163 -20.90 19.19 5.20
N THR A 164 -20.39 19.61 4.05
CA THR A 164 -21.03 19.36 2.76
C THR A 164 -20.28 18.26 2.03
N VAL A 165 -21.01 17.27 1.53
CA VAL A 165 -20.45 16.17 0.74
C VAL A 165 -21.00 16.27 -0.68
N PHE A 166 -20.10 16.45 -1.65
CA PHE A 166 -20.47 16.44 -3.07
C PHE A 166 -20.32 15.04 -3.65
N GLY A 167 -21.38 14.53 -4.26
CA GLY A 167 -21.47 13.18 -4.80
C GLY A 167 -22.26 12.25 -3.87
N ALA A 168 -23.40 11.77 -4.33
CA ALA A 168 -24.30 10.84 -3.65
C ALA A 168 -24.06 9.36 -4.07
N GLY A 169 -22.93 9.09 -4.72
CA GLY A 169 -22.47 7.73 -5.01
C GLY A 169 -22.05 6.96 -3.77
N LEU A 170 -21.48 5.76 -3.97
CA LEU A 170 -21.11 4.84 -2.88
C LEU A 170 -20.21 5.49 -1.81
N MET A 171 -19.17 6.21 -2.25
CA MET A 171 -18.21 6.84 -1.34
C MET A 171 -18.81 8.03 -0.60
N GLY A 172 -19.41 8.99 -1.31
CA GLY A 172 -19.98 10.19 -0.68
C GLY A 172 -21.15 9.88 0.24
N ALA A 173 -22.03 8.94 -0.13
CA ALA A 173 -23.07 8.43 0.77
C ALA A 173 -22.48 7.78 2.05
N GLY A 174 -21.41 6.99 1.90
CA GLY A 174 -20.71 6.39 3.03
C GLY A 174 -20.03 7.41 3.95
N ILE A 175 -19.42 8.46 3.38
CA ILE A 175 -18.81 9.57 4.13
C ILE A 175 -19.90 10.33 4.89
N ALA A 176 -20.99 10.72 4.21
CA ALA A 176 -22.13 11.41 4.81
C ALA A 176 -22.74 10.62 5.98
N GLN A 177 -22.94 9.30 5.80
CA GLN A 177 -23.41 8.42 6.86
C GLN A 177 -22.52 8.46 8.10
N VAL A 178 -21.19 8.34 7.92
CA VAL A 178 -20.26 8.27 9.06
C VAL A 178 -20.15 9.61 9.77
N LEU A 179 -20.15 10.73 9.03
CA LEU A 179 -20.19 12.07 9.61
C LEU A 179 -21.43 12.27 10.50
N ALA A 180 -22.62 11.92 9.99
CA ALA A 180 -23.86 12.05 10.75
C ALA A 180 -23.92 11.08 11.95
N HIS A 181 -23.52 9.82 11.76
CA HIS A 181 -23.65 8.77 12.78
C HIS A 181 -22.56 8.86 13.87
N LYS A 182 -21.29 8.99 13.49
CA LYS A 182 -20.16 8.89 14.43
C LYS A 182 -19.65 10.24 14.89
N ALA A 183 -19.58 11.22 13.99
CA ALA A 183 -19.08 12.55 14.33
C ALA A 183 -20.16 13.51 14.86
N ASN A 184 -21.43 13.12 14.79
CA ASN A 184 -22.59 13.91 15.22
C ASN A 184 -22.62 15.30 14.53
N ILE A 185 -22.37 15.31 13.22
CA ILE A 185 -22.26 16.52 12.39
C ILE A 185 -23.50 16.67 11.51
N ASN A 186 -23.91 17.92 11.24
CA ASN A 186 -24.92 18.21 10.23
C ASN A 186 -24.31 18.07 8.84
N VAL A 187 -24.93 17.27 7.98
CA VAL A 187 -24.40 16.96 6.65
C VAL A 187 -25.35 17.45 5.58
N VAL A 188 -24.83 18.21 4.62
CA VAL A 188 -25.52 18.50 3.37
C VAL A 188 -24.95 17.58 2.28
N LEU A 189 -25.75 16.66 1.77
CA LEU A 189 -25.38 15.81 0.64
C LEU A 189 -25.86 16.46 -0.66
N ALA A 190 -24.93 16.81 -1.53
CA ALA A 190 -25.19 17.51 -2.78
C ALA A 190 -24.85 16.64 -4.00
N ASP A 191 -25.74 16.63 -5.00
CA ASP A 191 -25.55 15.95 -6.28
C ASP A 191 -26.38 16.66 -7.37
N VAL A 192 -26.14 16.38 -8.64
CA VAL A 192 -26.74 17.08 -9.77
C VAL A 192 -28.20 16.68 -10.04
N THR A 193 -28.65 15.53 -9.53
CA THR A 193 -30.04 15.06 -9.72
C THR A 193 -30.66 14.56 -8.42
N ASP A 194 -31.97 14.76 -8.29
CA ASP A 194 -32.76 14.17 -7.19
C ASP A 194 -32.70 12.63 -7.20
N GLY A 195 -32.57 12.01 -8.38
CA GLY A 195 -32.41 10.56 -8.52
C GLY A 195 -31.12 10.05 -7.86
N ALA A 196 -30.00 10.75 -8.05
CA ALA A 196 -28.74 10.43 -7.38
C ALA A 196 -28.84 10.62 -5.87
N LEU A 197 -29.47 11.70 -5.40
CA LEU A 197 -29.70 11.97 -3.98
C LEU A 197 -30.59 10.92 -3.32
N ALA A 198 -31.68 10.51 -3.98
CA ALA A 198 -32.56 9.44 -3.50
C ALA A 198 -31.82 8.10 -3.40
N ASN A 199 -30.97 7.79 -4.38
CA ASN A 199 -30.10 6.62 -4.33
C ASN A 199 -29.08 6.70 -3.18
N GLY A 200 -28.45 7.86 -2.97
CA GLY A 200 -27.54 8.10 -1.84
C GLY A 200 -28.23 7.87 -0.49
N LYS A 201 -29.43 8.44 -0.29
CA LYS A 201 -30.25 8.19 0.91
C LYS A 201 -30.58 6.71 1.10
N LYS A 202 -30.90 5.98 0.01
CA LYS A 202 -31.14 4.53 0.05
C LYS A 202 -29.90 3.74 0.44
N ILE A 203 -28.71 4.12 -0.06
CA ILE A 203 -27.44 3.50 0.33
C ILE A 203 -27.22 3.68 1.84
N ILE A 204 -27.42 4.91 2.35
CA ILE A 204 -27.25 5.25 3.77
C ILE A 204 -28.21 4.45 4.64
N SER A 205 -29.51 4.44 4.33
CA SER A 205 -30.52 3.75 5.13
C SER A 205 -30.31 2.23 5.15
N THR A 206 -29.95 1.64 4.00
CA THR A 206 -29.62 0.21 3.89
C THR A 206 -28.38 -0.13 4.70
N SER A 207 -27.35 0.73 4.64
CA SER A 207 -26.11 0.55 5.37
C SER A 207 -26.32 0.67 6.89
N LEU A 208 -27.04 1.69 7.36
CA LEU A 208 -27.38 1.87 8.77
C LEU A 208 -28.19 0.68 9.30
N SER A 209 -29.19 0.22 8.54
CA SER A 209 -29.97 -0.97 8.90
C SER A 209 -29.06 -2.19 9.10
N ARG A 210 -28.07 -2.40 8.23
CA ARG A 210 -27.11 -3.50 8.35
C ARG A 210 -26.19 -3.33 9.57
N VAL A 211 -25.73 -2.11 9.83
CA VAL A 211 -24.87 -1.80 10.97
C VAL A 211 -25.61 -2.06 12.28
N PHE A 212 -26.84 -1.55 12.43
CA PHE A 212 -27.62 -1.71 13.66
C PHE A 212 -28.12 -3.14 13.87
N LYS A 213 -28.50 -3.88 12.83
CA LYS A 213 -28.80 -5.31 12.97
C LYS A 213 -27.62 -6.10 13.54
N LYS A 214 -26.38 -5.65 13.33
CA LYS A 214 -25.18 -6.30 13.85
C LYS A 214 -24.80 -5.82 15.25
N SER A 215 -24.92 -4.53 15.55
CA SER A 215 -24.51 -3.94 16.84
C SER A 215 -25.61 -3.94 17.90
N ASN A 216 -26.86 -3.89 17.48
CA ASN A 216 -28.07 -3.66 18.27
C ASN A 216 -29.20 -4.58 17.79
N PRO A 217 -29.04 -5.92 17.90
CA PRO A 217 -29.96 -6.87 17.27
C PRO A 217 -31.39 -6.84 17.84
N ASN A 218 -31.58 -6.30 19.04
CA ASN A 218 -32.88 -6.25 19.73
C ASN A 218 -33.61 -4.92 19.55
N ASP A 219 -32.95 -3.90 19.01
CA ASP A 219 -33.52 -2.58 18.78
C ASP A 219 -34.06 -2.49 17.35
N ASP A 220 -35.09 -1.67 17.12
CA ASP A 220 -35.56 -1.38 15.77
C ASP A 220 -34.51 -0.55 15.00
N PRO A 221 -33.90 -1.09 13.93
CA PRO A 221 -32.91 -0.36 13.15
C PRO A 221 -33.46 0.93 12.53
N ALA A 222 -34.77 1.00 12.24
CA ALA A 222 -35.39 2.20 11.69
C ALA A 222 -35.41 3.32 12.74
N ALA A 223 -35.89 3.03 13.95
CA ALA A 223 -35.88 3.97 15.06
C ALA A 223 -34.47 4.50 15.41
N LEU A 224 -33.44 3.65 15.36
CA LEU A 224 -32.04 4.06 15.57
C LEU A 224 -31.48 4.91 14.43
N SER A 225 -31.96 4.71 13.20
CA SER A 225 -31.47 5.41 12.01
C SER A 225 -32.08 6.81 11.87
N GLU A 226 -33.31 7.02 12.33
CA GLU A 226 -34.05 8.27 12.16
C GLU A 226 -33.30 9.52 12.65
N PRO A 227 -32.74 9.58 13.87
CA PRO A 227 -31.98 10.75 14.31
C PRO A 227 -30.71 10.98 13.46
N ILE A 228 -30.11 9.93 12.90
CA ILE A 228 -28.92 10.07 12.04
C ILE A 228 -29.33 10.65 10.70
N LEU A 229 -30.42 10.15 10.12
CA LEU A 229 -30.94 10.61 8.84
C LEU A 229 -31.45 12.07 8.91
N SER A 230 -32.00 12.50 10.05
CA SER A 230 -32.46 13.88 10.22
C SER A 230 -31.33 14.92 10.20
N ARG A 231 -30.07 14.50 10.42
CA ARG A 231 -28.88 15.35 10.25
C ARG A 231 -28.41 15.46 8.81
N ILE A 232 -28.96 14.66 7.90
CA ILE A 232 -28.56 14.61 6.49
C ILE A 232 -29.63 15.30 5.64
N THR A 233 -29.33 16.52 5.23
CA THR A 233 -30.14 17.23 4.24
C THR A 233 -29.59 16.98 2.84
N THR A 234 -30.43 17.13 1.82
CA THR A 234 -30.04 16.94 0.42
C THR A 234 -30.41 18.14 -0.41
N THR A 235 -29.57 18.48 -1.39
CA THR A 235 -29.83 19.60 -2.30
C THR A 235 -29.22 19.33 -3.67
N THR A 236 -29.87 19.84 -4.72
CA THR A 236 -29.31 19.92 -6.07
C THR A 236 -28.66 21.28 -6.36
N ASP A 237 -28.87 22.27 -5.49
CA ASP A 237 -28.22 23.57 -5.55
C ASP A 237 -26.87 23.52 -4.85
N ALA A 238 -25.81 23.42 -5.64
CA ALA A 238 -24.42 23.41 -5.17
C ALA A 238 -24.03 24.72 -4.45
N GLY A 239 -24.60 25.85 -4.84
CA GLY A 239 -24.30 27.15 -4.23
C GLY A 239 -24.92 27.27 -2.84
N ALA A 240 -26.17 26.83 -2.68
CA ALA A 240 -26.80 26.73 -1.36
C ALA A 240 -26.07 25.71 -0.45
N ALA A 241 -25.55 24.62 -1.03
CA ALA A 241 -24.90 23.56 -0.28
C ALA A 241 -23.65 24.02 0.51
N VAL A 242 -22.95 25.07 0.08
CA VAL A 242 -21.64 25.45 0.64
C VAL A 242 -21.65 26.72 1.50
N LYS A 243 -22.78 27.43 1.58
CA LYS A 243 -22.85 28.72 2.30
C LYS A 243 -22.45 28.60 3.77
N ASP A 244 -22.94 27.56 4.45
CA ASP A 244 -22.74 27.38 5.89
C ASP A 244 -21.71 26.29 6.23
N ALA A 245 -21.09 25.68 5.22
CA ALA A 245 -20.19 24.53 5.40
C ALA A 245 -18.85 24.94 6.02
N ASP A 246 -18.46 24.30 7.13
CA ASP A 246 -17.12 24.43 7.72
C ASP A 246 -16.08 23.64 6.91
N VAL A 247 -16.49 22.45 6.44
CA VAL A 247 -15.68 21.57 5.59
C VAL A 247 -16.53 21.10 4.42
N VAL A 248 -15.92 21.05 3.24
CA VAL A 248 -16.52 20.47 2.03
C VAL A 248 -15.68 19.27 1.61
N ILE A 249 -16.31 18.11 1.42
CA ILE A 249 -15.67 16.87 0.98
C ILE A 249 -16.24 16.48 -0.38
N GLU A 250 -15.36 16.41 -1.39
CA GLU A 250 -15.70 16.07 -2.76
C GLU A 250 -15.48 14.57 -3.03
N ALA A 251 -16.51 13.88 -3.51
CA ALA A 251 -16.50 12.45 -3.86
C ALA A 251 -17.32 12.17 -5.15
N ILE A 252 -17.08 12.97 -6.18
CA ILE A 252 -17.66 12.86 -7.53
C ILE A 252 -16.77 12.01 -8.45
N ILE A 253 -17.18 11.92 -9.73
CA ILE A 253 -16.45 11.25 -10.82
C ILE A 253 -14.96 11.62 -10.83
N GLU A 254 -14.11 10.63 -11.05
CA GLU A 254 -12.65 10.75 -11.05
C GLU A 254 -12.12 11.41 -12.33
N ASN A 255 -12.41 12.70 -12.49
CA ASN A 255 -11.95 13.52 -13.60
C ASN A 255 -11.44 14.88 -13.09
N VAL A 256 -10.18 15.20 -13.38
CA VAL A 256 -9.53 16.43 -12.90
C VAL A 256 -10.24 17.71 -13.34
N LYS A 257 -10.75 17.76 -14.59
CA LYS A 257 -11.45 18.94 -15.10
C LYS A 257 -12.76 19.16 -14.35
N ILE A 258 -13.58 18.12 -14.21
CA ILE A 258 -14.87 18.21 -13.50
C ILE A 258 -14.65 18.61 -12.03
N LYS A 259 -13.63 18.05 -11.37
CA LYS A 259 -13.30 18.42 -9.98
C LYS A 259 -12.83 19.87 -9.87
N ARG A 260 -11.96 20.34 -10.78
CA ARG A 260 -11.50 21.74 -10.81
C ARG A 260 -12.66 22.71 -11.08
N ASP A 261 -13.54 22.38 -12.02
CA ASP A 261 -14.74 23.20 -12.32
C ASP A 261 -15.63 23.31 -11.08
N LEU A 262 -15.87 22.19 -10.39
CA LEU A 262 -16.62 22.17 -9.14
C LEU A 262 -15.94 23.00 -8.04
N PHE A 263 -14.64 22.81 -7.79
CA PHE A 263 -13.92 23.55 -6.76
C PHE A 263 -13.81 25.04 -7.05
N THR A 264 -13.68 25.43 -8.32
CA THR A 264 -13.74 26.86 -8.73
C THR A 264 -15.10 27.46 -8.35
N PHE A 265 -16.18 26.74 -8.64
CA PHE A 265 -17.53 27.18 -8.29
C PHE A 265 -17.70 27.27 -6.76
N ILE A 266 -17.27 26.25 -6.02
CA ILE A 266 -17.35 26.21 -4.55
C ILE A 266 -16.55 27.36 -3.93
N ASP A 267 -15.33 27.61 -4.39
CA ASP A 267 -14.46 28.67 -3.89
C ASP A 267 -15.11 30.06 -4.03
N SER A 268 -15.90 30.27 -5.09
CA SER A 268 -16.64 31.52 -5.31
C SER A 268 -17.88 31.71 -4.39
N LYS A 269 -18.32 30.67 -3.68
CA LYS A 269 -19.58 30.65 -2.91
C LYS A 269 -19.42 30.24 -1.44
N LYS A 270 -18.31 29.59 -1.09
CA LYS A 270 -18.03 29.13 0.28
C LYS A 270 -17.88 30.32 1.22
N LYS A 271 -18.11 30.09 2.50
CA LYS A 271 -17.75 31.06 3.54
C LYS A 271 -16.23 31.13 3.75
N ASP A 272 -15.79 32.25 4.32
CA ASP A 272 -14.37 32.48 4.59
C ASP A 272 -13.77 31.42 5.54
N GLY A 273 -12.60 30.93 5.13
CA GLY A 273 -11.88 29.89 5.84
C GLY A 273 -12.56 28.51 5.86
N ALA A 274 -13.59 28.25 5.05
CA ALA A 274 -14.09 26.90 4.87
C ALA A 274 -12.99 26.02 4.24
N ILE A 275 -12.80 24.81 4.80
CA ILE A 275 -11.81 23.84 4.35
C ILE A 275 -12.40 23.01 3.21
N LEU A 276 -11.62 22.82 2.15
CA LEU A 276 -11.99 22.06 0.97
C LEU A 276 -11.14 20.79 0.91
N ALA A 277 -11.78 19.64 0.72
CA ALA A 277 -11.09 18.37 0.64
C ALA A 277 -11.62 17.49 -0.49
N SER A 278 -10.73 16.75 -1.16
CA SER A 278 -11.10 15.73 -2.16
C SER A 278 -10.84 14.32 -1.64
N ASN A 279 -11.79 13.41 -1.87
CA ASN A 279 -11.68 11.98 -1.61
C ASN A 279 -11.01 11.20 -2.77
N THR A 280 -10.49 11.88 -3.80
CA THR A 280 -9.81 11.22 -4.93
C THR A 280 -8.79 10.18 -4.48
N SER A 281 -8.68 9.08 -5.21
CA SER A 281 -7.77 7.97 -4.88
C SER A 281 -6.48 7.97 -5.72
N SER A 282 -6.46 8.72 -6.83
CA SER A 282 -5.37 8.66 -7.81
C SER A 282 -4.95 10.02 -8.39
N LEU A 283 -5.78 11.06 -8.28
CA LEU A 283 -5.45 12.39 -8.77
C LEU A 283 -4.60 13.15 -7.75
N SER A 284 -3.71 14.02 -8.23
CA SER A 284 -2.92 14.88 -7.35
C SER A 284 -3.82 15.93 -6.70
N ILE A 285 -3.67 16.06 -5.38
CA ILE A 285 -4.36 17.07 -4.59
C ILE A 285 -3.83 18.47 -4.97
N THR A 286 -2.53 18.60 -5.23
CA THR A 286 -1.91 19.84 -5.70
C THR A 286 -2.52 20.29 -7.02
N ASP A 287 -2.70 19.36 -7.97
CA ASP A 287 -3.30 19.67 -9.27
C ASP A 287 -4.76 20.15 -9.09
N ILE A 288 -5.55 19.53 -8.21
CA ILE A 288 -6.94 19.97 -7.99
C ILE A 288 -6.97 21.33 -7.26
N ALA A 289 -6.06 21.56 -6.32
CA ALA A 289 -5.95 22.81 -5.55
C ALA A 289 -5.63 24.04 -6.43
N GLU A 290 -5.16 23.87 -7.66
CA GLU A 290 -4.99 24.98 -8.61
C GLU A 290 -6.29 25.74 -8.88
N ALA A 291 -7.44 25.08 -8.71
CA ALA A 291 -8.77 25.67 -8.91
C ALA A 291 -9.23 26.61 -7.78
N VAL A 292 -8.54 26.63 -6.64
CA VAL A 292 -8.94 27.44 -5.47
C VAL A 292 -7.96 28.58 -5.23
N ALA A 293 -8.48 29.74 -4.82
CA ALA A 293 -7.68 30.92 -4.55
C ALA A 293 -6.76 30.71 -3.34
N ASP A 294 -7.35 30.33 -2.20
CA ASP A 294 -6.62 30.01 -0.97
C ASP A 294 -6.34 28.50 -0.87
N LYS A 295 -5.13 28.12 -1.24
CA LYS A 295 -4.66 26.73 -1.22
C LYS A 295 -4.31 26.24 0.19
N SER A 296 -4.24 27.15 1.17
CA SER A 296 -3.95 26.78 2.56
C SER A 296 -5.12 26.05 3.23
N THR A 297 -6.34 26.27 2.73
CA THR A 297 -7.57 25.59 3.15
C THR A 297 -7.93 24.38 2.29
N PHE A 298 -7.00 23.88 1.46
CA PHE A 298 -7.23 22.73 0.58
C PHE A 298 -6.39 21.51 0.97
N ALA A 299 -6.99 20.32 0.98
CA ALA A 299 -6.32 19.06 1.30
C ALA A 299 -6.97 17.83 0.61
N GLY A 300 -6.38 16.64 0.80
CA GLY A 300 -7.03 15.37 0.49
C GLY A 300 -7.61 14.72 1.74
N PHE A 301 -8.75 14.06 1.58
CA PHE A 301 -9.44 13.31 2.65
C PHE A 301 -9.92 11.98 2.07
N HIS A 302 -8.99 11.03 1.96
CA HIS A 302 -9.19 9.78 1.25
C HIS A 302 -9.70 8.69 2.19
N ALA A 303 -10.98 8.35 2.05
CA ALA A 303 -11.65 7.27 2.75
C ALA A 303 -11.66 5.98 1.90
N PHE A 304 -11.79 4.84 2.57
CA PHE A 304 -11.74 3.52 1.92
C PHE A 304 -13.11 2.85 1.90
N ASN A 305 -13.44 2.20 0.78
CA ASN A 305 -14.69 1.46 0.62
C ASN A 305 -14.65 0.10 1.36
N PRO A 306 -15.71 -0.32 2.07
CA PRO A 306 -16.88 0.46 2.50
C PRO A 306 -16.58 1.40 3.67
N VAL A 307 -16.94 2.68 3.52
CA VAL A 307 -16.56 3.76 4.45
C VAL A 307 -17.01 3.51 5.89
N PRO A 308 -18.23 3.00 6.20
CA PRO A 308 -18.61 2.74 7.59
C PRO A 308 -17.76 1.67 8.29
N GLN A 309 -17.28 0.66 7.55
CA GLN A 309 -16.55 -0.50 8.07
C GLN A 309 -15.03 -0.25 8.13
N MET A 310 -14.48 0.42 7.12
CA MET A 310 -13.05 0.69 7.05
C MET A 310 -12.63 1.71 8.10
N LYS A 311 -11.56 1.41 8.85
CA LYS A 311 -11.10 2.27 9.95
C LYS A 311 -10.19 3.41 9.50
N LEU A 312 -9.56 3.29 8.34
CA LEU A 312 -8.50 4.20 7.90
C LEU A 312 -9.07 5.38 7.11
N ILE A 313 -8.48 6.56 7.31
CA ILE A 313 -8.58 7.70 6.40
C ILE A 313 -7.16 8.24 6.18
N GLU A 314 -6.78 8.49 4.94
CA GLU A 314 -5.55 9.20 4.61
C GLU A 314 -5.87 10.69 4.49
N VAL A 315 -5.23 11.51 5.34
CA VAL A 315 -5.31 12.98 5.24
C VAL A 315 -4.06 13.45 4.51
N VAL A 316 -4.27 14.00 3.32
CA VAL A 316 -3.20 14.33 2.37
C VAL A 316 -2.94 15.82 2.42
N ARG A 317 -1.72 16.22 2.76
CA ARG A 317 -1.32 17.64 2.72
C ARG A 317 -0.52 17.97 1.47
N THR A 318 -0.80 19.13 0.90
CA THR A 318 0.06 19.76 -0.10
C THR A 318 1.13 20.60 0.60
N LYS A 319 2.04 21.19 -0.17
CA LYS A 319 3.02 22.15 0.35
C LYS A 319 2.39 23.45 0.90
N GLN A 320 1.16 23.76 0.47
CA GLN A 320 0.49 25.01 0.82
C GLN A 320 -0.57 24.82 1.90
N THR A 321 -1.07 23.59 2.11
CA THR A 321 -2.03 23.26 3.16
C THR A 321 -1.51 23.70 4.53
N SER A 322 -2.28 24.55 5.22
CA SER A 322 -1.94 25.05 6.55
C SER A 322 -2.02 23.94 7.60
N ASP A 323 -1.25 24.08 8.67
CA ASP A 323 -1.30 23.13 9.79
C ASP A 323 -2.68 23.13 10.47
N GLU A 324 -3.35 24.28 10.57
CA GLU A 324 -4.73 24.39 11.08
C GLU A 324 -5.71 23.55 10.24
N SER A 325 -5.70 23.69 8.92
CA SER A 325 -6.60 22.93 8.04
C SER A 325 -6.31 21.44 8.12
N PHE A 326 -5.02 21.08 8.17
CA PHE A 326 -4.59 19.70 8.29
C PHE A 326 -5.04 19.08 9.62
N ASP A 327 -4.77 19.74 10.75
CA ASP A 327 -5.13 19.28 12.09
C ASP A 327 -6.65 19.20 12.28
N THR A 328 -7.40 20.13 11.67
CA THR A 328 -8.87 20.10 11.66
C THR A 328 -9.41 18.85 10.94
N LEU A 329 -8.82 18.46 9.80
CA LEU A 329 -9.22 17.24 9.09
C LEU A 329 -8.80 15.96 9.82
N ILE A 330 -7.64 15.96 10.48
CA ILE A 330 -7.20 14.87 11.36
C ILE A 330 -8.21 14.68 12.51
N ASP A 331 -8.65 15.77 13.15
CA ASP A 331 -9.67 15.71 14.21
C ASP A 331 -11.02 15.22 13.67
N LEU A 332 -11.46 15.75 12.52
CA LEU A 332 -12.69 15.31 11.87
C LEU A 332 -12.70 13.79 11.62
N ALA A 333 -11.60 13.24 11.12
CA ALA A 333 -11.45 11.79 10.93
C ALA A 333 -11.53 11.02 12.27
N LYS A 334 -10.92 11.54 13.35
CA LYS A 334 -11.03 10.92 14.69
C LYS A 334 -12.47 10.96 15.20
N ARG A 335 -13.18 12.07 15.05
CA ARG A 335 -14.60 12.22 15.40
C ARG A 335 -15.49 11.26 14.62
N MET A 336 -15.13 10.94 13.38
CA MET A 336 -15.77 9.89 12.58
C MET A 336 -15.52 8.46 13.10
N GLY A 337 -14.76 8.29 14.18
CA GLY A 337 -14.32 6.99 14.70
C GLY A 337 -13.28 6.31 13.80
N LYS A 338 -12.55 7.09 13.01
CA LYS A 338 -11.51 6.62 12.09
C LYS A 338 -10.13 6.86 12.67
N VAL A 339 -9.15 6.15 12.11
CA VAL A 339 -7.73 6.30 12.37
C VAL A 339 -7.17 7.10 11.21
N PRO A 340 -6.90 8.40 11.38
CA PRO A 340 -6.26 9.17 10.34
C PRO A 340 -4.77 8.80 10.24
N VAL A 341 -4.25 8.79 9.02
CA VAL A 341 -2.81 8.77 8.74
C VAL A 341 -2.43 9.98 7.92
N ALA A 342 -1.30 10.58 8.25
CA ALA A 342 -0.77 11.75 7.57
C ALA A 342 0.05 11.33 6.35
N CYS A 343 -0.22 11.92 5.19
CA CYS A 343 0.62 11.73 4.01
C CYS A 343 0.76 13.02 3.20
N VAL A 344 1.80 13.06 2.37
CA VAL A 344 2.01 14.13 1.40
C VAL A 344 1.34 13.77 0.08
N ASP A 345 1.00 14.79 -0.70
CA ASP A 345 0.49 14.60 -2.06
C ASP A 345 1.53 13.87 -2.92
N SER A 346 1.31 12.58 -3.07
CA SER A 346 2.15 11.63 -3.79
C SER A 346 1.24 10.62 -4.48
N PRO A 347 1.64 10.06 -5.64
CA PRO A 347 0.76 9.18 -6.40
C PRO A 347 0.29 7.97 -5.58
N GLY A 348 -1.02 7.82 -5.37
CA GLY A 348 -1.57 6.72 -4.57
C GLY A 348 -1.33 6.81 -3.06
N PHE A 349 -0.87 7.97 -2.56
CA PHE A 349 -0.67 8.24 -1.14
C PHE A 349 0.19 7.17 -0.44
N ILE A 350 -0.32 6.50 0.59
CA ILE A 350 0.40 5.42 1.27
C ILE A 350 -0.13 4.08 0.79
N VAL A 351 -1.43 3.83 0.97
CA VAL A 351 -2.03 2.51 0.78
C VAL A 351 -1.93 2.09 -0.69
N ASN A 352 -2.46 2.88 -1.62
CA ASN A 352 -2.45 2.49 -3.03
C ASN A 352 -1.03 2.43 -3.59
N ARG A 353 -0.16 3.35 -3.15
CA ARG A 353 1.26 3.40 -3.55
C ARG A 353 2.02 2.11 -3.24
N LEU A 354 1.68 1.42 -2.15
CA LEU A 354 2.24 0.12 -1.78
C LEU A 354 1.43 -1.05 -2.35
N LEU A 355 0.10 -0.94 -2.33
CA LEU A 355 -0.80 -2.05 -2.64
C LEU A 355 -0.84 -2.38 -4.13
N VAL A 356 -0.86 -1.37 -5.01
CA VAL A 356 -0.92 -1.59 -6.46
C VAL A 356 0.34 -2.29 -6.97
N PRO A 357 1.58 -1.84 -6.67
CA PRO A 357 2.78 -2.58 -7.07
C PRO A 357 2.85 -3.99 -6.49
N TYR A 358 2.38 -4.20 -5.26
CA TYR A 358 2.29 -5.53 -4.66
C TYR A 358 1.39 -6.48 -5.48
N MET A 359 0.20 -6.03 -5.87
CA MET A 359 -0.69 -6.82 -6.72
C MET A 359 -0.08 -7.07 -8.11
N PHE A 360 0.57 -6.06 -8.70
CA PHE A 360 1.27 -6.23 -9.99
C PHE A 360 2.41 -7.24 -9.91
N GLU A 361 3.17 -7.26 -8.81
CA GLU A 361 4.23 -8.26 -8.66
C GLU A 361 3.68 -9.67 -8.50
N ALA A 362 2.58 -9.84 -7.76
CA ALA A 362 1.88 -11.12 -7.68
C ALA A 362 1.42 -11.61 -9.07
N ILE A 363 0.81 -10.72 -9.86
CA ILE A 363 0.38 -11.03 -11.23
C ILE A 363 1.57 -11.48 -12.08
N ARG A 364 2.70 -10.78 -12.03
CA ARG A 364 3.88 -11.13 -12.82
C ARG A 364 4.52 -12.44 -12.41
N LEU A 365 4.51 -12.75 -11.11
CA LEU A 365 4.99 -14.04 -10.61
C LEU A 365 4.21 -15.19 -11.26
N VAL A 366 2.88 -15.06 -11.34
CA VAL A 366 2.01 -16.04 -12.02
C VAL A 366 2.23 -16.02 -13.55
N GLU A 367 2.39 -14.84 -14.16
CA GLU A 367 2.67 -14.73 -15.61
C GLU A 367 3.97 -15.43 -16.02
N ARG A 368 4.98 -15.43 -15.15
CA ARG A 368 6.25 -16.14 -15.37
C ARG A 368 6.15 -17.65 -15.09
N GLY A 369 4.98 -18.13 -14.64
CA GLY A 369 4.74 -19.54 -14.33
C GLY A 369 5.42 -20.02 -13.06
N GLU A 370 5.78 -19.11 -12.14
CA GLU A 370 6.49 -19.45 -10.90
C GLU A 370 5.56 -20.08 -9.85
N ALA A 371 4.27 -19.74 -9.86
CA ALA A 371 3.26 -20.32 -8.98
C ALA A 371 1.85 -20.18 -9.59
N THR A 372 0.88 -20.88 -9.01
CA THR A 372 -0.55 -20.73 -9.32
C THR A 372 -1.15 -19.53 -8.58
N VAL A 373 -2.30 -19.02 -9.04
CA VAL A 373 -3.03 -17.93 -8.37
C VAL A 373 -3.40 -18.34 -6.94
N GLU A 374 -3.88 -19.56 -6.78
CA GLU A 374 -4.31 -20.14 -5.51
C GLU A 374 -3.16 -20.27 -4.51
N ASP A 375 -1.99 -20.72 -4.96
CA ASP A 375 -0.81 -20.88 -4.11
C ASP A 375 -0.25 -19.53 -3.65
N VAL A 376 -0.22 -18.52 -4.53
CA VAL A 376 0.20 -17.17 -4.16
C VAL A 376 -0.73 -16.58 -3.11
N ASP A 377 -2.04 -16.67 -3.32
CA ASP A 377 -3.02 -16.19 -2.35
C ASP A 377 -2.90 -16.93 -1.01
N THR A 378 -2.71 -18.25 -1.05
CA THR A 378 -2.52 -19.07 0.15
C THR A 378 -1.23 -18.70 0.89
N ALA A 379 -0.13 -18.51 0.17
CA ALA A 379 1.15 -18.11 0.75
C ALA A 379 1.06 -16.72 1.41
N MET A 380 0.38 -15.75 0.79
CA MET A 380 0.23 -14.42 1.36
C MET A 380 -0.73 -14.40 2.55
N LYS A 381 -1.78 -15.23 2.54
CA LYS A 381 -2.70 -15.37 3.67
C LYS A 381 -2.05 -16.07 4.87
N LEU A 382 -1.45 -17.24 4.67
CA LEU A 382 -0.91 -18.07 5.75
C LEU A 382 0.50 -17.66 6.18
N GLY A 383 1.33 -17.22 5.24
CA GLY A 383 2.73 -16.85 5.48
C GLY A 383 2.90 -15.41 5.96
N ALA A 384 2.28 -14.46 5.26
CA ALA A 384 2.39 -13.03 5.59
C ALA A 384 1.20 -12.50 6.41
N GLY A 385 0.21 -13.33 6.71
CA GLY A 385 -0.91 -12.99 7.60
C GLY A 385 -1.93 -12.03 6.98
N TYR A 386 -1.96 -11.87 5.66
CA TYR A 386 -2.97 -11.03 5.03
C TYR A 386 -4.36 -11.67 5.17
N PRO A 387 -5.43 -10.87 5.41
CA PRO A 387 -6.79 -11.40 5.48
C PRO A 387 -7.32 -11.89 4.12
N MET A 388 -6.68 -11.48 3.03
CA MET A 388 -7.07 -11.76 1.65
C MET A 388 -5.82 -11.79 0.79
N GLY A 389 -5.74 -12.75 -0.14
CA GLY A 389 -4.61 -12.84 -1.06
C GLY A 389 -4.62 -11.71 -2.12
N PRO A 390 -3.49 -11.45 -2.80
CA PRO A 390 -3.40 -10.40 -3.81
C PRO A 390 -4.39 -10.57 -4.98
N PHE A 391 -4.70 -11.80 -5.40
CA PHE A 391 -5.63 -12.06 -6.50
C PHE A 391 -7.08 -11.94 -6.07
N GLU A 392 -7.45 -12.51 -4.92
CA GLU A 392 -8.76 -12.30 -4.30
C GLU A 392 -9.06 -10.81 -4.09
N LEU A 393 -8.04 -10.04 -3.68
CA LEU A 393 -8.14 -8.60 -3.47
C LEU A 393 -8.26 -7.85 -4.80
N SER A 394 -7.47 -8.22 -5.81
CA SER A 394 -7.54 -7.63 -7.15
C SER A 394 -8.94 -7.81 -7.75
N ASP A 395 -9.54 -9.00 -7.61
CA ASP A 395 -10.90 -9.28 -8.06
C ASP A 395 -11.97 -8.53 -7.25
N LEU A 396 -11.71 -8.24 -5.97
CA LEU A 396 -12.60 -7.43 -5.14
C LEU A 396 -12.57 -5.95 -5.54
N VAL A 397 -11.36 -5.41 -5.80
CA VAL A 397 -11.17 -4.03 -6.25
C VAL A 397 -11.74 -3.84 -7.66
N GLY A 398 -11.50 -4.82 -8.54
CA GLY A 398 -11.84 -4.79 -9.95
C GLY A 398 -10.59 -4.63 -10.82
N LEU A 399 -10.44 -5.53 -11.79
CA LEU A 399 -9.22 -5.61 -12.62
C LEU A 399 -9.06 -4.41 -13.56
N ASP A 400 -10.16 -3.86 -14.05
CA ASP A 400 -10.21 -2.62 -14.82
C ASP A 400 -9.80 -1.40 -13.99
N THR A 401 -10.25 -1.32 -12.74
CA THR A 401 -9.85 -0.24 -11.82
C THR A 401 -8.36 -0.30 -11.53
N LEU A 402 -7.83 -1.50 -11.25
CA LEU A 402 -6.41 -1.72 -11.05
C LEU A 402 -5.58 -1.30 -12.28
N SER A 403 -6.00 -1.75 -13.48
CA SER A 403 -5.34 -1.39 -14.74
C SER A 403 -5.43 0.12 -15.03
N HIS A 404 -6.57 0.75 -14.76
CA HIS A 404 -6.76 2.19 -14.94
C HIS A 404 -5.80 3.02 -14.08
N ILE A 405 -5.63 2.66 -12.80
CA ILE A 405 -4.70 3.32 -11.89
C ILE A 405 -3.26 3.17 -12.38
N ALA A 406 -2.87 1.96 -12.81
CA ALA A 406 -1.52 1.68 -13.28
C ALA A 406 -1.20 2.31 -14.65
N ARG A 407 -2.22 2.60 -15.48
CA ARG A 407 -2.09 3.30 -16.76
C ARG A 407 -1.95 4.83 -16.62
N GLY A 408 -2.77 5.46 -15.77
CA GLY A 408 -2.29 6.65 -15.02
C GLY A 408 -1.01 6.25 -14.28
N TRP A 409 -0.22 7.03 -13.56
CA TRP A 409 1.11 6.53 -13.11
C TRP A 409 2.10 6.18 -14.24
N ARG A 410 1.90 5.15 -15.10
CA ARG A 410 2.72 4.92 -16.31
C ARG A 410 2.79 6.16 -17.18
N GLU A 411 1.64 6.71 -17.55
CA GLU A 411 1.57 7.87 -18.45
C GLU A 411 2.10 9.15 -17.81
N GLN A 412 1.91 9.33 -16.50
CA GLN A 412 2.06 10.65 -15.85
C GLN A 412 3.17 10.73 -14.79
N ARG A 413 3.56 9.61 -14.18
CA ARG A 413 4.41 9.58 -12.96
C ARG A 413 5.70 8.78 -13.13
N VAL A 414 5.79 7.93 -14.15
CA VAL A 414 7.05 7.27 -14.51
C VAL A 414 8.04 8.28 -15.07
N GLN A 415 7.58 9.18 -15.94
CA GLN A 415 8.42 10.22 -16.55
C GLN A 415 8.97 11.21 -15.51
N THR A 416 8.22 11.45 -14.42
CA THR A 416 8.66 12.32 -13.31
C THR A 416 9.60 11.62 -12.35
N GLY A 417 9.78 10.30 -12.48
CA GLY A 417 10.56 9.47 -11.55
C GLY A 417 9.87 9.22 -10.21
N GLU A 418 8.63 9.69 -10.02
CA GLU A 418 7.86 9.47 -8.80
C GLU A 418 7.48 8.00 -8.63
N ILE A 419 7.28 7.27 -9.73
CA ILE A 419 6.95 5.84 -9.79
C ILE A 419 7.94 5.14 -10.73
N SER A 420 8.44 3.95 -10.36
CA SER A 420 9.31 3.17 -11.25
C SER A 420 8.48 2.52 -12.37
N ALA A 421 9.02 2.49 -13.58
CA ALA A 421 8.39 1.85 -14.73
C ALA A 421 8.11 0.37 -14.46
N GLU A 422 9.04 -0.31 -13.79
CA GLU A 422 8.94 -1.71 -13.42
C GLU A 422 7.80 -1.93 -12.42
N ALA A 423 7.57 -1.03 -11.46
CA ALA A 423 6.49 -1.18 -10.48
C ALA A 423 5.08 -1.23 -11.11
N VAL A 424 4.92 -0.63 -12.30
CA VAL A 424 3.63 -0.49 -13.00
C VAL A 424 3.66 -1.01 -14.44
N ALA A 425 4.69 -1.76 -14.82
CA ALA A 425 4.79 -2.37 -16.14
C ALA A 425 3.54 -3.19 -16.49
N GLU A 426 3.19 -3.16 -17.77
CA GLU A 426 2.01 -3.83 -18.33
C GLU A 426 2.05 -5.34 -18.08
N SER A 427 0.86 -5.94 -18.03
CA SER A 427 0.65 -7.36 -17.77
C SER A 427 -0.28 -7.93 -18.84
N ALA A 428 0.24 -8.89 -19.61
CA ALA A 428 -0.52 -9.51 -20.69
C ALA A 428 -1.68 -10.37 -20.15
N LEU A 429 -1.49 -11.00 -18.99
CA LEU A 429 -2.53 -11.76 -18.29
C LEU A 429 -3.66 -10.85 -17.83
N LEU A 430 -3.32 -9.72 -17.19
CA LEU A 430 -4.32 -8.74 -16.76
C LEU A 430 -5.11 -8.19 -17.95
N ASP A 431 -4.41 -7.79 -19.02
CA ASP A 431 -5.03 -7.25 -20.24
C ASP A 431 -5.94 -8.28 -20.92
N LYS A 432 -5.54 -9.56 -20.92
CA LYS A 432 -6.37 -10.65 -21.45
C LYS A 432 -7.67 -10.80 -20.67
N LEU A 433 -7.62 -10.84 -19.33
CA LEU A 433 -8.81 -10.97 -18.49
C LEU A 433 -9.77 -9.79 -18.70
N ILE A 434 -9.24 -8.57 -18.79
CA ILE A 434 -10.05 -7.37 -19.05
C ILE A 434 -10.71 -7.45 -20.43
N LYS A 435 -9.99 -7.87 -21.48
CA LYS A 435 -10.54 -8.05 -22.83
C LYS A 435 -11.64 -9.12 -22.89
N GLU A 436 -11.54 -10.15 -22.06
CA GLU A 436 -12.57 -11.19 -21.91
C GLU A 436 -13.78 -10.75 -21.05
N GLY A 437 -13.80 -9.53 -20.52
CA GLY A 437 -14.85 -9.03 -19.65
C GLY A 437 -14.82 -9.61 -18.23
N LYS A 438 -13.72 -10.27 -17.86
CA LYS A 438 -13.50 -10.84 -16.52
C LYS A 438 -12.89 -9.79 -15.60
N LEU A 439 -13.74 -8.93 -15.04
CA LEU A 439 -13.36 -7.77 -14.22
C LEU A 439 -13.30 -8.07 -12.72
N GLY A 440 -13.41 -9.33 -12.29
CA GLY A 440 -13.45 -9.74 -10.89
C GLY A 440 -14.87 -9.99 -10.38
N ARG A 441 -15.10 -9.74 -9.09
CA ARG A 441 -16.38 -10.05 -8.41
C ARG A 441 -17.58 -9.35 -9.05
N LYS A 442 -17.38 -8.14 -9.58
CA LYS A 442 -18.44 -7.32 -10.16
C LYS A 442 -18.98 -7.85 -11.50
N SER A 443 -18.20 -8.66 -12.22
CA SER A 443 -18.59 -9.32 -13.47
C SER A 443 -18.84 -10.82 -13.28
N GLY A 444 -18.74 -11.33 -12.05
CA GLY A 444 -18.89 -12.76 -11.75
C GLY A 444 -17.68 -13.62 -12.09
N ALA A 445 -16.59 -13.06 -12.61
CA ALA A 445 -15.35 -13.77 -12.93
C ALA A 445 -14.18 -12.79 -13.08
N GLY A 446 -12.99 -13.21 -12.66
CA GLY A 446 -11.71 -12.51 -12.76
C GLY A 446 -10.56 -13.50 -12.79
N PHE A 447 -9.64 -13.40 -11.83
CA PHE A 447 -8.69 -14.47 -11.53
C PHE A 447 -9.39 -15.72 -10.98
N TYR A 448 -10.48 -15.53 -10.22
CA TYR A 448 -11.37 -16.59 -9.77
C TYR A 448 -12.74 -16.54 -10.46
N ASP A 449 -13.45 -17.66 -10.43
CA ASP A 449 -14.85 -17.76 -10.86
C ASP A 449 -15.78 -17.47 -9.67
N TYR A 450 -16.70 -16.51 -9.85
CA TYR A 450 -17.72 -16.11 -8.88
C TYR A 450 -19.15 -16.35 -9.39
N SER A 451 -19.31 -17.04 -10.54
CA SER A 451 -20.62 -17.31 -11.17
C SER A 451 -21.49 -18.26 -10.34
N LYS A 452 -20.87 -19.06 -9.47
CA LYS A 452 -21.54 -20.01 -8.57
C LYS A 452 -21.53 -19.45 -7.15
N LYS A 453 -22.51 -18.62 -6.81
CA LYS A 453 -22.79 -18.23 -5.43
C LYS A 453 -24.21 -18.58 -5.03
#